data_AF-A0A3B0VB06-F1
#
_entry.id   AF-A0A3B0VB06-F1
#
_cell.length_a   1.000
_cell.length_b   1.000
_cell.length_c   1.000
_cell.angle_alpha   90.00
_cell.angle_beta   90.00
_cell.angle_gamma   90.00
#
_symmetry.space_group_name_H-M   'P 1'
#
loop_
_entity.id
_entity.type
_entity.pdbx_description
1 polymer ?
#
loop_
_entity_poly.entity_id
_entity_poly.type
_entity_poly.pdbx_seq_one_letter_code
_entity_poly.pdbx_strand_id
1 'polypeptide(L)'
;MIRKNLNLCRETLTGEKPHGPGAQKRPRGLVLISSLSAVVLIIAATALLWNSSSAFAAANCTQLVTSRCEKCHYKTRICEKIQKRQGKGSWKRTIKNMVRHGAQLNAAEQKQLAYCLSTPTPDVLKLCELDK
;
A
#
# COMPACT_ATOMS: atom_id res chain seq x y z
N MET A 1 -15.64 -29.25 12.64
CA MET A 1 -16.12 -30.12 11.55
C MET A 1 -17.57 -29.77 11.25
N ILE A 2 -17.84 -29.04 10.17
CA ILE A 2 -19.17 -28.87 9.58
C ILE A 2 -18.97 -29.02 8.07
N ARG A 3 -19.64 -30.01 7.47
CA ARG A 3 -19.66 -30.32 6.04
C ARG A 3 -20.91 -29.71 5.38
N LYS A 4 -20.85 -29.64 4.03
CA LYS A 4 -21.94 -29.51 3.02
C LYS A 4 -22.21 -28.06 2.58
N ASN A 5 -22.39 -27.69 1.30
CA ASN A 5 -22.63 -28.45 0.07
C ASN A 5 -22.33 -27.58 -1.17
N LEU A 6 -21.90 -28.21 -2.27
CA LEU A 6 -21.95 -27.67 -3.64
C LEU A 6 -23.40 -27.61 -4.15
N ASN A 7 -23.72 -26.60 -4.97
CA ASN A 7 -24.57 -26.65 -6.19
C ASN A 7 -24.51 -25.24 -6.83
N LEU A 8 -23.96 -25.04 -8.04
CA LEU A 8 -24.54 -25.29 -9.38
C LEU A 8 -25.84 -24.49 -9.65
N CYS A 9 -25.68 -23.35 -10.34
CA CYS A 9 -26.60 -22.74 -11.32
C CYS A 9 -25.68 -21.97 -12.31
N ARG A 10 -25.47 -22.32 -13.58
CA ARG A 10 -26.34 -22.68 -14.73
C ARG A 10 -27.04 -21.47 -15.38
N GLU A 11 -26.70 -21.28 -16.67
CA GLU A 11 -27.40 -20.58 -17.77
C GLU A 11 -27.43 -19.03 -17.67
N THR A 12 -27.14 -18.25 -18.72
CA THR A 12 -27.70 -18.29 -20.08
C THR A 12 -26.75 -17.72 -21.14
N LEU A 13 -26.65 -18.45 -22.26
CA LEU A 13 -26.13 -18.01 -23.56
C LEU A 13 -27.28 -17.32 -24.33
N THR A 14 -27.07 -16.09 -24.80
CA THR A 14 -27.86 -15.51 -25.90
C THR A 14 -26.93 -15.27 -27.07
N GLY A 15 -27.20 -16.00 -28.16
CA GLY A 15 -26.52 -15.82 -29.43
C GLY A 15 -27.09 -14.64 -30.21
N GLU A 16 -26.23 -14.01 -30.99
CA GLU A 16 -26.64 -13.22 -32.15
C GLU A 16 -25.70 -13.55 -33.31
N LYS A 17 -26.31 -13.89 -34.45
CA LYS A 17 -25.70 -14.10 -35.76
C LYS A 17 -25.76 -12.77 -36.52
N PRO A 18 -24.74 -12.41 -37.31
CA PRO A 18 -25.08 -12.12 -38.70
C PRO A 18 -24.06 -12.62 -39.73
N HIS A 19 -24.57 -12.96 -40.91
CA HIS A 19 -23.85 -13.11 -42.17
C HIS A 19 -24.42 -12.09 -43.16
N GLY A 20 -23.55 -11.32 -43.82
CA GLY A 20 -23.92 -10.48 -44.96
C GLY A 20 -22.78 -9.54 -45.38
N PRO A 21 -22.36 -9.51 -46.66
CA PRO A 21 -21.02 -9.06 -47.04
C PRO A 21 -20.99 -7.58 -47.45
N GLY A 22 -20.13 -6.81 -46.79
CA GLY A 22 -19.81 -5.42 -47.14
C GLY A 22 -18.50 -5.34 -47.92
N ALA A 23 -18.58 -4.77 -49.12
CA ALA A 23 -17.50 -4.66 -50.10
C ALA A 23 -16.22 -4.00 -49.55
N GLN A 24 -15.13 -4.71 -49.77
CA GLN A 24 -13.76 -4.35 -49.50
C GLN A 24 -13.29 -3.18 -50.39
N LYS A 25 -13.01 -2.01 -49.79
CA LYS A 25 -12.17 -0.98 -50.42
C LYS A 25 -10.75 -1.12 -49.86
N ARG A 26 -9.82 -1.53 -50.72
CA ARG A 26 -8.39 -1.57 -50.43
C ARG A 26 -7.80 -0.16 -50.56
N PRO A 27 -7.23 0.45 -49.50
CA PRO A 27 -6.23 1.48 -49.69
C PRO A 27 -4.90 0.80 -50.02
N ARG A 28 -4.43 1.00 -51.27
CA ARG A 28 -3.03 0.87 -51.64
C ARG A 28 -2.29 1.99 -50.90
N GLY A 29 -1.62 1.67 -49.80
CA GLY A 29 -0.97 2.68 -48.97
C GLY A 29 -0.14 2.08 -47.84
N LEU A 30 1.11 1.80 -48.17
CA LEU A 30 2.25 1.61 -47.29
C LEU A 30 2.18 2.51 -46.03
N VAL A 31 1.97 1.94 -44.84
CA VAL A 31 2.39 2.55 -43.55
C VAL A 31 2.94 1.45 -42.65
N LEU A 32 4.20 1.08 -42.89
CA LEU A 32 4.99 0.12 -42.13
C LEU A 32 5.85 0.81 -41.05
N ILE A 33 5.35 1.79 -40.28
CA ILE A 33 6.16 2.41 -39.22
C ILE A 33 5.29 3.22 -38.25
N SER A 34 4.77 2.63 -37.17
CA SER A 34 4.29 3.42 -36.00
C SER A 34 3.96 2.63 -34.72
N SER A 35 4.22 1.32 -34.64
CA SER A 35 3.75 0.53 -33.47
C SER A 35 4.72 0.53 -32.28
N LEU A 36 5.96 0.98 -32.46
CA LEU A 36 7.00 0.94 -31.42
C LEU A 36 6.85 2.05 -30.36
N SER A 37 6.33 3.22 -30.74
CA SER A 37 6.21 4.36 -29.81
C SER A 37 5.15 4.14 -28.72
N ALA A 38 4.06 3.44 -29.01
CA ALA A 38 3.01 3.16 -28.03
C ALA A 38 3.48 2.19 -26.92
N VAL A 39 4.29 1.19 -27.26
CA VAL A 39 4.81 0.20 -26.31
C VAL A 39 5.79 0.83 -25.32
N VAL A 40 6.67 1.72 -25.79
CA VAL A 40 7.62 2.45 -24.93
C VAL A 40 6.91 3.35 -23.91
N LEU A 41 5.82 4.00 -24.32
CA LEU A 41 5.01 4.85 -23.43
C LEU A 41 4.29 4.04 -22.34
N ILE A 42 3.80 2.84 -22.67
CA ILE A 42 3.14 1.96 -21.68
C ILE A 42 4.16 1.44 -20.66
N ILE A 43 5.36 1.05 -21.08
CA ILE A 43 6.41 0.57 -20.17
C ILE A 43 6.85 1.68 -19.21
N ALA A 44 7.04 2.91 -19.70
CA ALA A 44 7.39 4.05 -18.86
C ALA A 44 6.31 4.38 -17.80
N ALA A 45 5.03 4.28 -18.16
CA ALA A 45 3.92 4.50 -17.23
C ALA A 45 3.85 3.43 -16.11
N THR A 46 4.13 2.16 -16.43
CA THR A 46 4.14 1.08 -15.42
C THR A 46 5.28 1.20 -14.41
N ALA A 47 6.45 1.71 -14.81
CA ALA A 47 7.59 1.90 -13.92
C ALA A 47 7.32 2.94 -12.79
N LEU A 48 6.47 3.94 -13.05
CA LEU A 48 6.14 4.98 -12.07
C LEU A 48 5.21 4.48 -10.94
N LEU A 49 4.47 3.39 -11.16
CA LEU A 49 3.52 2.85 -10.19
C LEU A 49 4.16 1.95 -9.11
N TRP A 50 5.41 1.51 -9.30
CA TRP A 50 6.08 0.63 -8.33
C TRP A 50 6.65 1.35 -7.10
N ASN A 51 6.92 2.66 -7.19
CA ASN A 51 7.60 3.41 -6.14
C ASN A 51 6.67 3.93 -5.01
N SER A 52 5.36 3.74 -5.10
CA SER A 52 4.40 4.31 -4.14
C SER A 52 4.36 3.62 -2.77
N SER A 53 5.00 2.45 -2.63
CA SER A 53 4.92 1.63 -1.40
C SER A 53 5.54 2.28 -0.16
N SER A 54 6.63 3.03 -0.32
CA SER A 54 7.40 3.60 0.80
C SER A 54 6.74 4.83 1.41
N ALA A 55 6.17 5.70 0.57
CA ALA A 55 5.47 6.90 1.03
C ALA A 55 4.18 6.54 1.79
N PHE A 56 3.46 5.51 1.32
CA PHE A 56 2.28 5.00 2.02
C PHE A 56 2.65 4.43 3.40
N ALA A 57 3.72 3.63 3.50
CA ALA A 57 4.17 3.09 4.78
C ALA A 57 4.59 4.17 5.79
N ALA A 58 5.24 5.24 5.33
CA ALA A 58 5.62 6.39 6.16
C ALA A 58 4.40 7.18 6.65
N ALA A 59 3.48 7.53 5.76
CA ALA A 59 2.25 8.25 6.10
C ALA A 59 1.42 7.49 7.16
N ASN A 60 1.32 6.16 7.03
CA ASN A 60 0.65 5.34 8.02
C ASN A 60 1.39 5.29 9.37
N CYS A 61 2.71 5.45 9.41
CA CYS A 61 3.45 5.45 10.68
C CYS A 61 3.19 6.73 11.49
N THR A 62 3.32 7.90 10.88
CA THR A 62 3.07 9.19 11.53
C THR A 62 1.63 9.29 12.02
N GLN A 63 0.67 8.80 11.21
CA GLN A 63 -0.74 8.74 11.60
C GLN A 63 -0.99 7.79 12.77
N LEU A 64 -0.32 6.64 12.84
CA LEU A 64 -0.44 5.74 14.00
C LEU A 64 0.18 6.35 15.26
N VAL A 65 1.32 7.04 15.17
CA VAL A 65 1.93 7.70 16.33
C VAL A 65 1.01 8.76 16.91
N THR A 66 0.53 9.67 16.06
CA THR A 66 -0.37 10.76 16.46
C THR A 66 -1.73 10.25 16.95
N SER A 67 -2.34 9.27 16.28
CA SER A 67 -3.68 8.78 16.63
C SER A 67 -3.71 7.73 17.74
N ARG A 68 -2.59 7.05 18.04
CA ARG A 68 -2.54 5.97 19.04
C ARG A 68 -1.61 6.27 20.20
N CYS A 69 -0.37 6.66 19.92
CA CYS A 69 0.64 6.84 20.95
C CYS A 69 0.45 8.16 21.70
N GLU A 70 0.12 9.23 20.98
CA GLU A 70 -0.04 10.58 21.56
C GLU A 70 -1.31 10.74 22.41
N LYS A 71 -2.24 9.78 22.34
CA LYS A 71 -3.42 9.75 23.22
C LYS A 71 -3.06 9.70 24.71
N CYS A 72 -1.91 9.10 25.05
CA CYS A 72 -1.49 8.92 26.45
C CYS A 72 -0.04 9.37 26.71
N HIS A 73 0.77 9.55 25.67
CA HIS A 73 2.18 9.92 25.81
C HIS A 73 2.47 11.22 25.09
N TYR A 74 3.20 12.12 25.74
CA TYR A 74 3.72 13.30 25.06
C TYR A 74 4.60 12.91 23.87
N LYS A 75 4.45 13.66 22.76
CA LYS A 75 5.25 13.47 21.55
C LYS A 75 6.75 13.51 21.83
N THR A 76 7.19 14.41 22.70
CA THR A 76 8.59 14.52 23.18
C THR A 76 9.14 13.19 23.70
N ARG A 77 8.37 12.50 24.56
CA ARG A 77 8.73 11.20 25.14
C ARG A 77 8.90 10.10 24.09
N ILE A 78 8.09 10.15 23.03
CA ILE A 78 8.15 9.22 21.90
C ILE A 78 9.42 9.52 21.08
N CYS A 79 9.64 10.80 20.77
CA CYS A 79 10.77 11.28 19.97
C CYS A 79 12.13 11.06 20.62
N GLU A 80 12.26 11.27 21.93
CA GLU A 80 13.47 10.90 22.69
C GLU A 80 13.82 9.42 22.51
N LYS A 81 12.80 8.55 22.45
CA LYS A 81 13.02 7.12 22.30
C LYS A 81 13.39 6.73 20.86
N ILE A 82 12.87 7.44 19.87
CA ILE A 82 13.29 7.33 18.46
C ILE A 82 14.76 7.74 18.31
N GLN A 83 15.15 8.86 18.92
CA GLN A 83 16.54 9.38 18.88
C GLN A 83 17.55 8.43 19.53
N LYS A 84 17.13 7.60 20.50
CA LYS A 84 17.95 6.52 21.08
C LYS A 84 18.24 5.36 20.12
N ARG A 85 17.72 5.40 18.87
CA ARG A 85 17.96 4.42 17.80
C ARG A 85 17.79 2.97 18.25
N GLN A 86 16.72 2.71 19.00
CA GLN A 86 16.46 1.36 19.48
C GLN A 86 16.10 0.42 18.33
N GLY A 87 16.63 -0.82 18.37
CA GLY A 87 16.31 -1.83 17.37
C GLY A 87 14.85 -2.30 17.43
N LYS A 88 14.39 -2.92 16.34
CA LYS A 88 13.02 -3.44 16.15
C LYS A 88 12.52 -4.31 17.31
N GLY A 89 13.39 -5.14 17.90
CA GLY A 89 13.05 -5.99 19.05
C GLY A 89 12.67 -5.19 20.31
N SER A 90 13.38 -4.09 20.59
CA SER A 90 13.08 -3.20 21.72
C SER A 90 11.75 -2.48 21.51
N TRP A 91 11.50 -2.00 20.29
CA TRP A 91 10.23 -1.38 19.93
C TRP A 91 9.07 -2.35 20.02
N LYS A 92 9.22 -3.58 19.51
CA LYS A 92 8.20 -4.63 19.65
C LYS A 92 7.83 -4.88 21.12
N ARG A 93 8.81 -4.91 22.03
CA ARG A 93 8.56 -5.07 23.47
C ARG A 93 7.82 -3.86 24.06
N THR A 94 8.26 -2.66 23.70
CA THR A 94 7.62 -1.40 24.12
C THR A 94 6.15 -1.37 23.70
N ILE A 95 5.88 -1.60 22.42
CA ILE A 95 4.53 -1.56 21.84
C ILE A 95 3.64 -2.63 22.47
N LYS A 96 4.14 -3.86 22.65
CA LYS A 96 3.40 -4.90 23.38
C LYS A 96 3.04 -4.48 24.80
N ASN A 97 3.95 -3.78 25.49
CA ASN A 97 3.67 -3.25 26.81
C ASN A 97 2.56 -2.18 26.77
N MET A 98 2.56 -1.30 25.75
CA MET A 98 1.51 -0.30 25.60
C MET A 98 0.14 -0.94 25.34
N VAL A 99 0.08 -2.03 24.56
CA VAL A 99 -1.15 -2.80 24.36
C VAL A 99 -1.64 -3.42 25.67
N ARG A 100 -0.72 -3.94 26.50
CA ARG A 100 -1.06 -4.43 27.84
C ARG A 100 -1.63 -3.33 28.75
N HIS A 101 -1.23 -2.07 28.53
CA HIS A 101 -1.77 -0.90 29.23
C HIS A 101 -3.02 -0.30 28.55
N GLY A 102 -3.60 -0.96 27.55
CA GLY A 102 -4.86 -0.55 26.94
C GLY A 102 -4.73 0.18 25.61
N ALA A 103 -3.54 0.28 25.02
CA ALA A 103 -3.41 0.82 23.66
C ALA A 103 -4.15 -0.07 22.66
N GLN A 104 -5.09 0.53 21.93
CA GLN A 104 -5.90 -0.17 20.93
C GLN A 104 -5.12 -0.28 19.62
N LEU A 105 -4.27 -1.31 19.52
CA LEU A 105 -3.45 -1.62 18.35
C LEU A 105 -3.64 -3.09 17.95
N ASN A 106 -4.06 -3.33 16.71
CA ASN A 106 -4.13 -4.66 16.16
C ASN A 106 -2.72 -5.21 15.82
N ALA A 107 -2.63 -6.51 15.51
CA ALA A 107 -1.34 -7.17 15.28
C ALA A 107 -0.56 -6.60 14.08
N ALA A 108 -1.23 -6.07 13.06
CA ALA A 108 -0.58 -5.45 11.90
C ALA A 108 -0.01 -4.08 12.25
N GLU A 109 -0.80 -3.23 12.92
CA GLU A 109 -0.36 -1.91 13.40
C GLU A 109 0.85 -2.03 14.34
N GLN A 110 0.84 -3.02 15.24
CA GLN A 110 1.99 -3.28 16.13
C GLN A 110 3.27 -3.62 15.36
N LYS A 111 3.17 -4.47 14.32
CA LYS A 111 4.32 -4.84 13.48
C LYS A 111 4.82 -3.63 12.70
N GLN A 112 3.92 -2.83 12.17
CA GLN A 112 4.23 -1.62 11.42
C GLN A 112 4.94 -0.58 12.29
N LEU A 113 4.38 -0.26 13.46
CA LEU A 113 5.02 0.66 14.43
C LEU A 113 6.39 0.15 14.86
N ALA A 114 6.53 -1.15 15.14
CA ALA A 114 7.82 -1.71 15.55
C ALA A 114 8.88 -1.57 14.45
N TYR A 115 8.48 -1.70 13.18
CA TYR A 115 9.36 -1.50 12.05
C TYR A 115 9.70 -0.01 11.87
N CYS A 116 8.71 0.84 11.65
CA CYS A 116 8.95 2.23 11.29
C CYS A 116 9.63 3.04 12.41
N LEU A 117 9.38 2.75 13.70
CA LEU A 117 10.08 3.44 14.80
C LEU A 117 11.52 2.95 14.98
N SER A 118 11.85 1.75 14.52
CA SER A 118 13.22 1.22 14.53
C SER A 118 14.06 1.68 13.35
N THR A 119 13.41 2.06 12.25
CA THR A 119 14.01 2.58 11.03
C THR A 119 13.21 3.80 10.59
N PRO A 120 13.29 4.93 11.33
CA PRO A 120 12.43 6.09 11.09
C PRO A 120 12.72 6.70 9.73
N THR A 121 11.66 6.90 8.95
CA THR A 121 11.73 7.63 7.69
C THR A 121 11.87 9.14 7.95
N PRO A 122 12.26 9.95 6.96
CA PRO A 122 12.33 11.40 7.11
C PRO A 122 11.02 12.01 7.63
N ASP A 123 9.86 11.48 7.24
CA ASP A 123 8.56 11.99 7.71
C ASP A 123 8.31 11.71 9.20
N VAL A 124 8.76 10.55 9.70
CA VAL A 124 8.71 10.22 11.13
C VAL A 124 9.72 11.07 11.92
N LEU A 125 10.86 11.43 11.32
CA LEU A 125 11.83 12.33 11.95
C LEU A 125 11.29 13.77 12.01
N LYS A 126 10.67 14.25 10.92
CA LYS A 126 10.00 15.56 10.88
C LYS A 126 8.96 15.69 11.99
N LEU A 127 8.17 14.64 12.26
CA LEU A 127 7.22 14.64 13.39
C LEU A 127 7.86 15.08 14.71
N CYS A 128 9.14 14.72 14.92
CA CYS A 128 9.92 15.05 16.11
C CYS A 128 10.61 16.41 16.09
N GLU A 129 10.54 17.12 14.97
CA GLU A 129 11.11 18.46 14.77
C GLU A 129 10.03 19.56 14.81
N LEU A 130 8.75 19.20 14.59
CA LEU A 130 7.64 20.14 14.49
C LEU A 130 7.27 20.90 15.79
N ASP A 131 7.86 20.55 16.94
CA ASP A 131 7.59 21.18 18.24
C ASP A 131 8.78 21.96 18.82
N LYS A 132 9.83 22.19 18.03
CA LYS A 132 11.00 22.99 18.46
C LYS A 132 10.83 24.46 18.12
#